data_AF-A0A3E1Y1W4-F1
#
_entry.id   AF-A0A3E1Y1W4-F1
#
_cell.length_a   1.000
_cell.length_b   1.000
_cell.length_c   1.000
_cell.angle_alpha   90.00
_cell.angle_beta   90.00
_cell.angle_gamma   90.00
#
_symmetry.space_group_name_H-M   'P 1'
#
loop_
_entity.id
_entity.type
_entity.pdbx_description
1 polymer ?
#
loop_
_entity_poly.entity_id
_entity_poly.type
_entity_poly.pdbx_seq_one_letter_code
_entity_poly.pdbx_strand_id
1 'polypeptide(L)'
;MKKLIFILVCFISFQAIAKSDPGVDGFRDRHIFLKSYIEKSSKVVAVGKSPGFPDNIGMGIFAPLADTLNYIDVKTFGAKGDGITNDLVAIRAAAEHACVNGLNLYFSPGTYNLGDLALQQYAISIHDVNGMVIAGNNAMLICRSTGSSDDNGTAPPRIFQVSRAHNLTFRGLQFFDKGYSNTITYRGAYGIYVPATSGDVTNIEIVNVHATSMLGLMFRAYSNSRFENIDVHNTVVERGYYGLILNDPRNLHTSTFRTDSVKRAMFLIGGQFINADIWSNNHQAASAEVLLKCYGIPIKNVRLHYRSDSSQSPGNAFVSLEQQGAPSGEFLIDNVDIDVDCSGSSVGYPVAIRAYDANGNLETNTTRHWDNIRIRGLSAGIAGRQVQVFSTQSTLGLIEVDQQLDPNNFFPPYFPGFVRKVGNSWNYTIVGPLTTATQFVDLSKFPGFPGRVGVIKMRAVMIDNTSSGTATNMTYQEDVLFVSIANNGNVNIIGQANLQKKNTVTAATITYSANTNGINATFSNYGNALSLAYLTVEPFQ
;
A
#
# COMPACT_ATOMS: atom_id res chain seq x y z
N MET A 1 9.84 38.43 35.21
CA MET A 1 8.95 39.53 34.74
C MET A 1 8.58 39.42 33.25
N LYS A 2 9.52 39.32 32.30
CA LYS A 2 9.21 39.27 30.84
C LYS A 2 8.31 38.10 30.39
N LYS A 3 8.50 36.89 30.95
CA LYS A 3 7.60 35.73 30.74
C LYS A 3 6.17 35.96 31.26
N LEU A 4 6.02 36.72 32.35
CA LEU A 4 4.73 37.00 32.97
C LEU A 4 3.91 38.00 32.13
N ILE A 5 4.60 38.98 31.52
CA ILE A 5 3.98 39.99 30.64
C ILE A 5 3.47 39.35 29.34
N PHE A 6 4.20 38.40 28.75
CA PHE A 6 3.78 37.71 27.53
C PHE A 6 2.51 36.86 27.76
N ILE A 7 2.44 36.13 28.89
CA ILE A 7 1.26 35.36 29.27
C ILE A 7 0.06 36.30 29.48
N LEU A 8 0.26 37.47 30.10
CA LEU A 8 -0.80 38.46 30.33
C LEU A 8 -1.36 39.05 29.03
N VAL A 9 -0.50 39.35 28.05
CA VAL A 9 -0.92 39.89 26.75
C VAL A 9 -1.73 38.87 25.95
N CYS A 10 -1.32 37.60 25.93
CA CYS A 10 -2.10 36.54 25.30
C CYS A 10 -3.47 36.33 25.98
N PHE A 11 -3.53 36.47 27.31
CA PHE A 11 -4.77 36.34 28.08
C PHE A 11 -5.77 37.47 27.79
N ILE A 12 -5.28 38.71 27.63
CA ILE A 12 -6.11 39.89 27.33
C ILE A 12 -6.66 39.84 25.89
N SER A 13 -5.84 39.45 24.91
CA SER A 13 -6.29 39.29 23.53
C SER A 13 -7.35 38.18 23.37
N PHE A 14 -7.27 37.14 24.21
CA PHE A 14 -8.23 36.04 24.20
C PHE A 14 -9.58 36.42 24.84
N GLN A 15 -9.57 37.24 25.90
CA GLN A 15 -10.77 37.82 26.51
C GLN A 15 -11.56 38.72 25.53
N ALA A 16 -10.87 39.39 24.61
CA ALA A 16 -11.51 40.24 23.60
C ALA A 16 -12.23 39.43 22.51
N ILE A 17 -11.68 38.27 22.11
CA ILE A 17 -12.28 37.37 21.10
C ILE A 17 -13.44 36.56 21.70
N ALA A 18 -13.35 36.17 22.97
CA ALA A 18 -14.40 35.42 23.66
C ALA A 18 -15.69 36.24 23.90
N LYS A 19 -15.65 37.57 23.78
CA LYS A 19 -16.83 38.45 23.95
C LYS A 19 -17.63 38.68 22.67
N SER A 20 -17.13 38.31 21.49
CA SER A 20 -17.79 38.60 20.21
C SER A 20 -18.64 37.45 19.64
N ASP A 21 -18.77 36.32 20.35
CA ASP A 21 -19.52 35.16 19.87
C ASP A 21 -20.37 34.51 20.99
N PRO A 22 -21.68 34.79 21.08
CA PRO A 22 -22.53 34.34 22.18
C PRO A 22 -23.03 32.88 22.05
N GLY A 23 -22.43 32.07 21.18
CA GLY A 23 -23.08 30.84 20.67
C GLY A 23 -22.45 29.48 20.99
N VAL A 24 -21.56 29.29 21.99
CA VAL A 24 -21.05 27.94 22.32
C VAL A 24 -20.72 27.75 23.79
N ASP A 25 -21.60 27.03 24.50
CA ASP A 25 -21.35 26.44 25.81
C ASP A 25 -20.44 25.21 25.67
N GLY A 26 -19.29 25.25 26.34
CA GLY A 26 -18.30 24.18 26.27
C GLY A 26 -16.96 24.62 26.85
N PHE A 27 -16.89 24.76 28.18
CA PHE A 27 -15.70 25.28 28.87
C PHE A 27 -14.62 24.20 29.09
N ARG A 28 -14.95 22.91 28.91
CA ARG A 28 -14.04 21.78 29.16
C ARG A 28 -13.20 21.35 27.95
N ASP A 29 -13.73 21.40 26.73
CA ASP A 29 -12.99 20.98 25.52
C ASP A 29 -11.97 22.00 25.02
N ARG A 30 -12.11 23.27 25.43
CA ARG A 30 -11.20 24.35 25.03
C ARG A 30 -9.81 24.24 25.67
N HIS A 31 -9.68 23.57 26.82
CA HIS A 31 -8.37 23.43 27.49
C HIS A 31 -7.46 22.39 26.81
N ILE A 32 -8.04 21.32 26.24
CA ILE A 32 -7.31 20.28 25.50
C ILE A 32 -6.86 20.83 24.14
N PHE A 33 -7.73 21.60 23.47
CA PHE A 33 -7.39 22.24 22.19
C PHE A 33 -6.28 23.29 22.35
N LEU A 34 -6.31 24.10 23.42
CA LEU A 34 -5.32 25.16 23.66
C LEU A 34 -3.93 24.59 23.99
N LYS A 35 -3.86 23.48 24.75
CA LYS A 35 -2.58 22.83 25.07
C LYS A 35 -1.94 22.23 23.81
N SER A 36 -2.74 21.56 22.98
CA SER A 36 -2.32 21.05 21.66
C SER A 36 -1.92 22.17 20.69
N TYR A 37 -2.59 23.32 20.72
CA TYR A 37 -2.30 24.43 19.80
C TYR A 37 -1.02 25.16 20.21
N ILE A 38 -0.82 25.44 21.51
CA ILE A 38 0.39 26.09 22.04
C ILE A 38 1.63 25.20 21.88
N GLU A 39 1.49 23.88 22.04
CA GLU A 39 2.61 22.94 21.86
C GLU A 39 2.98 22.71 20.38
N LYS A 40 2.08 23.03 19.41
CA LYS A 40 2.29 22.79 17.97
C LYS A 40 2.39 24.03 17.09
N SER A 41 1.96 25.22 17.54
CA SER A 41 2.00 26.43 16.71
C SER A 41 3.26 27.26 16.99
N SER A 42 4.26 27.18 16.12
CA SER A 42 5.35 28.16 16.02
C SER A 42 4.95 29.43 15.24
N LYS A 43 3.64 29.66 15.03
CA LYS A 43 3.15 30.84 14.32
C LYS A 43 3.21 32.07 15.22
N VAL A 44 4.26 32.86 15.01
CA VAL A 44 4.38 34.23 15.48
C VAL A 44 3.24 35.05 14.85
N VAL A 45 2.36 35.58 15.70
CA VAL A 45 1.38 36.61 15.32
C VAL A 45 2.17 37.88 15.05
N ALA A 46 2.22 38.32 13.79
CA ALA A 46 2.66 39.67 13.47
C ALA A 46 1.63 40.65 14.03
N VAL A 47 1.99 41.39 15.07
CA VAL A 47 1.15 42.47 15.60
C VAL A 47 1.22 43.61 14.58
N GLY A 48 0.12 43.82 13.85
CA GLY A 48 -0.03 44.96 12.95
C GLY A 48 0.15 46.27 13.69
N LYS A 49 0.80 47.25 13.03
CA LYS A 49 1.03 48.61 13.54
C LYS A 49 -0.26 49.22 14.09
N SER A 50 -0.30 49.46 15.41
CA SER A 50 -1.24 50.42 15.99
C SER A 50 -0.68 51.84 15.79
N PRO A 51 -1.48 52.81 15.32
CA PRO A 51 -1.07 54.21 15.29
C PRO A 51 -0.92 54.71 16.73
N GLY A 52 0.28 55.21 17.10
CA GLY A 52 0.50 55.88 18.40
C GLY A 52 1.69 55.40 19.24
N PHE A 53 2.50 54.44 18.78
CA PHE A 53 3.74 54.07 19.47
C PHE A 53 4.96 54.77 18.84
N PRO A 54 5.90 55.32 19.64
CA PRO A 54 7.08 56.03 19.13
C PRO A 54 8.02 55.10 18.35
N ASP A 55 8.46 55.56 17.18
CA ASP A 55 9.18 54.80 16.13
C ASP A 55 10.58 54.24 16.49
N ASN A 56 11.02 54.30 17.76
CA ASN A 56 12.41 54.03 18.13
C ASN A 56 12.60 53.02 19.28
N ILE A 57 11.81 51.95 19.31
CA ILE A 57 12.24 50.72 20.00
C ILE A 57 12.75 49.77 18.91
N GLY A 58 14.06 49.78 18.70
CA GLY A 58 14.71 48.90 17.75
C GLY A 58 14.20 47.47 17.92
N MET A 59 13.72 46.89 16.82
CA MET A 59 13.36 45.46 16.72
C MET A 59 14.63 44.60 16.78
N GLY A 60 15.32 44.64 17.92
CA GLY A 60 16.50 43.85 18.24
C GLY A 60 16.16 42.72 19.21
N ILE A 61 15.08 41.97 18.98
CA ILE A 61 14.81 40.73 19.72
C ILE A 61 14.11 39.72 18.79
N PHE A 62 14.78 39.36 17.70
CA PHE A 62 14.64 38.04 17.11
C PHE A 62 16.04 37.42 17.14
N ALA A 63 16.53 37.07 18.33
CA ALA A 63 17.57 36.05 18.39
C ALA A 63 16.98 34.82 17.67
N PRO A 64 17.68 34.24 16.68
CA PRO A 64 17.17 33.08 15.98
C PRO A 64 16.88 31.99 17.02
N LEU A 65 15.74 31.31 16.88
CA LEU A 65 15.28 30.21 17.75
C LEU A 65 16.34 29.12 18.02
N ALA A 66 17.46 29.13 17.28
CA ALA A 66 18.61 28.25 17.41
C ALA A 66 19.23 28.24 18.82
N ASP A 67 19.39 29.40 19.47
CA ASP A 67 20.07 29.48 20.78
C ASP A 67 19.26 28.88 21.94
N THR A 68 17.95 28.71 21.76
CA THR A 68 17.07 28.17 22.82
C THR A 68 16.70 26.70 22.62
N LEU A 69 17.13 26.06 21.53
CA LEU A 69 16.59 24.76 21.10
C LEU A 69 17.66 23.70 20.72
N ASN A 70 18.90 23.81 21.22
CA ASN A 70 19.99 22.86 20.90
C ASN A 70 20.19 22.66 19.39
N TYR A 71 20.06 23.71 18.58
CA TYR A 71 20.33 23.65 17.15
C TYR A 71 21.72 24.20 16.83
N ILE A 72 22.40 23.54 15.89
CA ILE A 72 23.57 24.07 15.24
C ILE A 72 23.25 24.40 13.78
N ASP A 73 23.42 25.67 13.39
CA ASP A 73 23.19 26.12 12.02
C ASP A 73 24.41 25.80 11.16
N VAL A 74 24.20 25.21 9.99
CA VAL A 74 25.27 24.93 9.00
C VAL A 74 26.07 26.17 8.60
N LYS A 75 25.49 27.38 8.71
CA LYS A 75 26.19 28.65 8.44
C LYS A 75 27.29 28.95 9.45
N THR A 76 27.20 28.43 10.68
CA THR A 76 28.27 28.56 11.68
C THR A 76 29.56 27.81 11.27
N PHE A 77 29.43 26.83 10.36
CA PHE A 77 30.54 26.09 9.75
C PHE A 77 30.95 26.65 8.39
N GLY A 78 30.42 27.80 7.99
CA GLY A 78 30.83 28.51 6.78
C GLY A 78 29.96 28.28 5.55
N ALA A 79 28.88 27.49 5.64
CA ALA A 79 27.93 27.33 4.55
C ALA A 79 27.30 28.69 4.18
N LYS A 80 27.18 28.97 2.89
CA LYS A 80 26.64 30.22 2.36
C LYS A 80 25.14 30.13 2.11
N GLY A 81 24.67 29.03 1.53
CA GLY A 81 23.26 28.89 1.17
C GLY A 81 22.83 29.84 0.04
N ASP A 82 23.75 30.18 -0.87
CA ASP A 82 23.55 31.09 -2.01
C ASP A 82 23.25 30.37 -3.35
N GLY A 83 23.27 29.05 -3.36
CA GLY A 83 23.04 28.18 -4.53
C GLY A 83 24.21 28.07 -5.49
N ILE A 84 25.32 28.77 -5.21
CA ILE A 84 26.51 28.85 -6.06
C ILE A 84 27.69 28.20 -5.34
N THR A 85 28.02 28.69 -4.15
CA THR A 85 29.12 28.21 -3.32
C THR A 85 28.91 26.75 -2.97
N ASN A 86 29.93 25.91 -3.16
CA ASN A 86 29.87 24.52 -2.73
C ASN A 86 29.91 24.45 -1.20
N ASP A 87 28.75 24.20 -0.60
CA ASP A 87 28.52 24.17 0.85
C ASP A 87 28.80 22.79 1.47
N LEU A 88 29.18 21.79 0.67
CA LEU A 88 29.30 20.39 1.11
C LEU A 88 30.23 20.21 2.32
N VAL A 89 31.41 20.84 2.30
CA VAL A 89 32.40 20.69 3.39
C VAL A 89 31.88 21.28 4.69
N ALA A 90 31.30 22.47 4.64
CA ALA A 90 30.73 23.14 5.81
C ALA A 90 29.56 22.35 6.40
N ILE A 91 28.66 21.85 5.55
CA ILE A 91 27.50 21.06 5.99
C ILE A 91 27.94 19.73 6.59
N ARG A 92 28.94 19.04 6.02
CA ARG A 92 29.50 17.82 6.60
C ARG A 92 30.08 18.06 7.98
N ALA A 93 30.84 19.15 8.16
CA ALA A 93 31.41 19.51 9.45
C ALA A 93 30.32 19.80 10.49
N ALA A 94 29.26 20.53 10.11
CA ALA A 94 28.13 20.80 10.97
C ALA A 94 27.36 19.53 11.37
N ALA A 95 27.11 18.63 10.41
CA ALA A 95 26.40 17.37 10.64
C ALA A 95 27.20 16.44 11.57
N GLU A 96 28.50 16.31 11.34
CA GLU A 96 29.40 15.53 12.20
C GLU A 96 29.40 16.08 13.63
N HIS A 97 29.56 17.41 13.76
CA HIS A 97 29.51 18.06 15.05
C HIS A 97 28.16 17.82 15.77
N ALA A 98 27.05 17.85 15.02
CA ALA A 98 25.74 17.59 15.57
C ALA A 98 25.58 16.14 16.05
N CYS A 99 26.04 15.15 15.27
CA CYS A 99 25.98 13.73 15.64
C CYS A 99 26.79 13.45 16.91
N VAL A 100 28.05 13.92 16.96
CA VAL A 100 28.96 13.70 18.10
C VAL A 100 28.43 14.32 19.40
N ASN A 101 27.77 15.48 19.31
CA ASN A 101 27.33 16.23 20.48
C ASN A 101 25.84 16.07 20.80
N GLY A 102 25.12 15.21 20.07
CA GLY A 102 23.67 15.02 20.27
C GLY A 102 22.86 16.30 20.04
N LEU A 103 23.26 17.12 19.07
CA LEU A 103 22.60 18.38 18.73
C LEU A 103 21.66 18.21 17.52
N ASN A 104 20.71 19.13 17.40
CA ASN A 104 19.88 19.23 16.22
C ASN A 104 20.61 19.97 15.10
N LEU A 105 20.42 19.55 13.84
CA LEU A 105 21.01 20.22 12.68
C LEU A 105 20.00 21.19 12.05
N TYR A 106 20.41 22.43 11.85
CA TYR A 106 19.56 23.47 11.28
C TYR A 106 20.11 24.02 9.96
N PHE A 107 19.23 24.13 8.99
CA PHE A 107 19.45 24.83 7.73
C PHE A 107 18.61 26.11 7.72
N SER A 108 19.28 27.25 7.95
CA SER A 108 18.69 28.56 7.68
C SER A 108 18.12 28.64 6.25
N PRO A 109 17.15 29.53 5.98
CA PRO A 109 16.68 29.74 4.61
C PRO A 109 17.84 30.03 3.64
N GLY A 110 17.82 29.36 2.49
CA GLY A 110 18.87 29.41 1.50
C GLY A 110 18.84 28.22 0.54
N THR A 111 19.69 28.29 -0.48
CA THR A 111 19.95 27.18 -1.41
C THR A 111 21.37 26.68 -1.20
N TYR A 112 21.55 25.44 -0.80
CA TYR A 112 22.84 24.88 -0.44
C TYR A 112 23.33 23.95 -1.55
N ASN A 113 24.40 24.35 -2.24
CA ASN A 113 24.97 23.57 -3.32
C ASN A 113 25.91 22.50 -2.76
N LEU A 114 25.53 21.24 -2.92
CA LEU A 114 26.29 20.06 -2.48
C LEU A 114 27.28 19.57 -3.54
N GLY A 115 27.32 20.21 -4.71
CA GLY A 115 28.18 19.86 -5.83
C GLY A 115 27.72 18.63 -6.60
N ASP A 116 28.67 18.03 -7.32
CA ASP A 116 28.46 16.81 -8.08
C ASP A 116 28.61 15.59 -7.16
N LEU A 117 27.67 14.64 -7.24
CA LEU A 117 27.71 13.39 -6.49
C LEU A 117 27.78 12.20 -7.44
N ALA A 118 28.87 11.44 -7.35
CA ALA A 118 29.05 10.20 -8.11
C ALA A 118 28.31 9.03 -7.47
N LEU A 119 28.25 7.90 -8.18
CA LEU A 119 27.70 6.65 -7.64
C LEU A 119 28.35 6.29 -6.30
N GLN A 120 27.55 5.69 -5.41
CA GLN A 120 27.89 5.31 -4.04
C GLN A 120 28.25 6.46 -3.09
N GLN A 121 28.37 7.70 -3.56
CA GLN A 121 28.65 8.85 -2.71
C GLN A 121 27.41 9.34 -1.97
N TYR A 122 27.66 9.88 -0.77
CA TYR A 122 26.67 10.60 0.01
C TYR A 122 27.16 12.00 0.35
N ALA A 123 26.25 12.97 0.40
CA ALA A 123 26.61 14.31 0.82
C ALA A 123 26.77 14.38 2.35
N ILE A 124 25.82 13.86 3.10
CA ILE A 124 25.72 14.03 4.56
C ILE A 124 25.48 12.66 5.20
N SER A 125 26.27 12.32 6.24
CA SER A 125 26.07 11.11 7.05
C SER A 125 25.41 11.49 8.37
N ILE A 126 24.35 10.78 8.74
CA ILE A 126 23.66 10.89 10.02
C ILE A 126 23.76 9.52 10.68
N HIS A 127 24.46 9.44 11.81
CA HIS A 127 24.77 8.17 12.43
C HIS A 127 24.83 8.23 13.94
N ASP A 128 24.44 7.14 14.59
CA ASP A 128 24.53 6.97 16.05
C ASP A 128 23.79 8.06 16.83
N VAL A 129 22.62 8.47 16.33
CA VAL A 129 21.80 9.55 16.91
C VAL A 129 20.52 9.02 17.55
N ASN A 130 20.09 9.69 18.62
CA ASN A 130 18.80 9.45 19.27
C ASN A 130 18.12 10.78 19.60
N GLY A 131 16.99 11.08 18.97
CA GLY A 131 16.24 12.31 19.21
C GLY A 131 16.72 13.52 18.40
N MET A 132 17.44 13.29 17.29
CA MET A 132 17.95 14.37 16.45
C MET A 132 16.85 14.91 15.52
N VAL A 133 16.78 16.24 15.42
CA VAL A 133 15.96 16.93 14.43
C VAL A 133 16.86 17.58 13.38
N ILE A 134 16.58 17.29 12.11
CA ILE A 134 17.17 17.95 10.95
C ILE A 134 16.10 18.87 10.36
N ALA A 135 16.25 20.17 10.57
CA ALA A 135 15.25 21.15 10.20
C ALA A 135 15.77 22.11 9.12
N GLY A 136 15.03 22.21 8.02
CA GLY A 136 15.10 23.32 7.08
C GLY A 136 13.94 24.26 7.29
N ASN A 137 14.17 25.56 7.18
CA ASN A 137 13.08 26.53 7.07
C ASN A 137 12.80 26.81 5.59
N ASN A 138 12.34 25.78 4.87
CA ASN A 138 12.29 25.70 3.40
C ASN A 138 13.66 25.82 2.73
N ALA A 139 14.72 25.36 3.41
CA ALA A 139 16.06 25.32 2.85
C ALA A 139 16.12 24.28 1.71
N MET A 140 16.70 24.67 0.57
CA MET A 140 16.85 23.79 -0.59
C MET A 140 18.25 23.22 -0.66
N LEU A 141 18.37 21.89 -0.60
CA LEU A 141 19.61 21.15 -0.80
C LEU A 141 19.70 20.73 -2.27
N ILE A 142 20.67 21.26 -3.01
CA ILE A 142 20.84 20.98 -4.44
C ILE A 142 22.11 20.14 -4.68
N CYS A 143 22.00 19.10 -5.50
CA CYS A 143 23.16 18.35 -5.99
C CYS A 143 23.08 18.16 -7.51
N ARG A 144 24.12 17.55 -8.10
CA ARG A 144 24.07 16.96 -9.44
C ARG A 144 24.58 15.52 -9.40
N SER A 145 23.69 14.54 -9.56
CA SER A 145 24.10 13.15 -9.77
C SER A 145 24.85 12.99 -11.09
N THR A 146 26.03 12.39 -11.09
CA THR A 146 26.82 12.19 -12.32
C THR A 146 26.70 10.80 -12.92
N GLY A 147 26.10 9.84 -12.21
CA GLY A 147 25.94 8.46 -12.65
C GLY A 147 24.50 7.95 -12.64
N SER A 148 24.32 6.77 -13.24
CA SER A 148 23.09 5.97 -13.18
C SER A 148 23.41 4.68 -12.47
N SER A 149 22.62 4.27 -11.48
CA SER A 149 22.78 2.91 -10.95
C SER A 149 22.30 1.91 -12.00
N ASP A 150 23.06 0.84 -12.21
CA ASP A 150 22.60 -0.32 -12.96
C ASP A 150 21.79 -1.26 -12.04
N ASP A 151 21.10 -2.22 -12.64
CA ASP A 151 20.44 -3.31 -11.91
C ASP A 151 21.44 -4.19 -11.11
N ASN A 152 22.75 -4.00 -11.30
CA ASN A 152 23.81 -4.75 -10.61
C ASN A 152 24.08 -4.28 -9.17
N GLY A 153 23.20 -3.44 -8.59
CA GLY A 153 23.24 -3.11 -7.17
C GLY A 153 24.20 -1.99 -6.79
N THR A 154 24.70 -1.22 -7.77
CA THR A 154 25.50 -0.03 -7.45
C THR A 154 24.61 1.02 -6.79
N ALA A 155 24.89 1.36 -5.52
CA ALA A 155 24.09 2.36 -4.81
C ALA A 155 24.15 3.71 -5.55
N PRO A 156 23.00 4.35 -5.84
CA PRO A 156 22.99 5.68 -6.45
C PRO A 156 23.47 6.75 -5.45
N PRO A 157 23.72 7.98 -5.92
CA PRO A 157 24.07 9.10 -5.06
C PRO A 157 22.96 9.38 -4.03
N ARG A 158 23.33 9.92 -2.87
CA ARG A 158 22.39 10.21 -1.80
C ARG A 158 22.72 11.51 -1.09
N ILE A 159 21.70 12.31 -0.75
CA ILE A 159 21.91 13.53 0.02
C ILE A 159 22.19 13.16 1.49
N PHE A 160 21.25 12.47 2.13
CA PHE A 160 21.43 11.92 3.48
C PHE A 160 21.64 10.41 3.45
N GLN A 161 22.68 9.94 4.13
CA GLN A 161 22.84 8.54 4.53
C GLN A 161 22.56 8.40 6.02
N VAL A 162 21.62 7.54 6.41
CA VAL A 162 21.18 7.37 7.79
C VAL A 162 21.53 5.97 8.31
N SER A 163 22.16 5.88 9.48
CA SER A 163 22.46 4.60 10.15
C SER A 163 22.37 4.69 11.66
N ARG A 164 21.96 3.60 12.35
CA ARG A 164 21.89 3.49 13.82
C ARG A 164 21.22 4.71 14.44
N ALA A 165 20.01 5.02 13.96
CA ALA A 165 19.33 6.27 14.25
C ALA A 165 17.94 6.00 14.83
N HIS A 166 17.62 6.66 15.93
CA HIS A 166 16.34 6.54 16.62
C HIS A 166 15.72 7.92 16.83
N ASN A 167 14.39 8.03 16.73
CA ASN A 167 13.67 9.29 16.97
C ASN A 167 14.24 10.43 16.11
N LEU A 168 14.36 10.19 14.80
CA LEU A 168 14.97 11.12 13.84
C LEU A 168 13.88 11.82 13.03
N THR A 169 13.87 13.16 13.06
CA THR A 169 12.91 13.96 12.30
C THR A 169 13.62 14.75 11.20
N PHE A 170 13.14 14.62 9.95
CA PHE A 170 13.45 15.53 8.85
C PHE A 170 12.25 16.47 8.66
N ARG A 171 12.47 17.80 8.73
CA ARG A 171 11.37 18.75 8.55
C ARG A 171 11.70 19.98 7.73
N GLY A 172 10.78 20.43 6.88
CA GLY A 172 10.88 21.71 6.16
C GLY A 172 12.07 21.80 5.19
N LEU A 173 12.55 20.67 4.69
CA LEU A 173 13.65 20.60 3.73
C LEU A 173 13.12 20.48 2.31
N GLN A 174 13.88 21.01 1.35
CA GLN A 174 13.68 20.74 -0.07
C GLN A 174 14.90 20.04 -0.67
N PHE A 175 14.66 19.11 -1.59
CA PHE A 175 15.69 18.37 -2.31
C PHE A 175 15.56 18.60 -3.81
N PHE A 176 16.69 18.86 -4.48
CA PHE A 176 16.71 18.98 -5.93
C PHE A 176 17.99 18.40 -6.53
N ASP A 177 17.86 17.50 -7.49
CA ASP A 177 19.00 16.93 -8.20
C ASP A 177 19.01 17.37 -9.68
N LYS A 178 20.00 18.21 -10.01
CA LYS A 178 20.25 18.70 -11.37
C LYS A 178 20.67 17.60 -12.35
N GLY A 179 21.13 16.46 -11.83
CA GLY A 179 21.63 15.34 -12.61
C GLY A 179 20.59 14.28 -12.95
N TYR A 180 19.39 14.38 -12.36
CA TYR A 180 18.30 13.44 -12.57
C TYR A 180 17.84 13.39 -14.04
N SER A 181 17.49 12.19 -14.49
CA SER A 181 16.83 12.00 -15.78
C SER A 181 15.85 10.84 -15.71
N ASN A 182 14.61 11.07 -16.13
CA ASN A 182 13.58 10.03 -16.22
C ASN A 182 13.71 9.14 -17.47
N THR A 183 14.55 9.55 -18.44
CA THR A 183 14.83 8.78 -19.66
C THR A 183 15.92 7.74 -19.45
N ILE A 184 16.71 7.86 -18.38
CA ILE A 184 17.77 6.93 -18.02
C ILE A 184 17.33 6.19 -16.75
N THR A 185 17.27 4.87 -16.83
CA THR A 185 16.85 4.02 -15.72
C THR A 185 17.75 4.25 -14.50
N TYR A 186 17.15 4.67 -13.39
CA TYR A 186 17.79 4.97 -12.11
C TYR A 186 18.87 6.07 -12.12
N ARG A 187 18.76 7.05 -13.02
CA ARG A 187 19.61 8.24 -12.94
C ARG A 187 19.02 9.29 -12.00
N GLY A 188 19.72 9.54 -10.89
CA GLY A 188 19.40 10.59 -9.93
C GLY A 188 19.91 10.27 -8.53
N ALA A 189 19.71 11.17 -7.58
CA ALA A 189 20.02 10.99 -6.17
C ALA A 189 18.78 10.63 -5.34
N TYR A 190 18.99 9.93 -4.22
CA TYR A 190 17.98 9.83 -3.15
C TYR A 190 18.11 10.97 -2.16
N GLY A 191 16.98 11.49 -1.67
CA GLY A 191 16.97 12.49 -0.58
C GLY A 191 17.49 11.88 0.72
N ILE A 192 16.87 10.79 1.15
CA ILE A 192 17.17 10.04 2.38
C ILE A 192 17.42 8.58 2.01
N TYR A 193 18.56 8.04 2.43
CA TYR A 193 18.97 6.68 2.12
C TYR A 193 19.41 5.93 3.39
N VAL A 194 18.84 4.75 3.58
CA VAL A 194 19.15 3.87 4.71
C VAL A 194 19.84 2.59 4.17
N PRO A 195 21.17 2.46 4.25
CA PRO A 195 21.94 1.37 3.66
C PRO A 195 21.68 0.02 4.34
N ALA A 196 22.01 -1.08 3.67
CA ALA A 196 21.81 -2.45 4.19
C ALA A 196 22.54 -2.69 5.52
N THR A 197 23.67 -2.00 5.71
CA THR A 197 24.55 -2.06 6.88
C THR A 197 24.22 -0.99 7.93
N SER A 198 23.05 -0.35 7.84
CA SER A 198 22.69 0.78 8.69
C SER A 198 22.56 0.45 10.16
N GLY A 199 22.44 -0.81 10.58
CA GLY A 199 21.89 -1.12 11.91
C GLY A 199 20.43 -0.65 12.03
N ASP A 200 19.89 -0.67 13.24
CA ASP A 200 18.48 -0.31 13.47
C ASP A 200 18.23 1.18 13.17
N VAL A 201 17.13 1.46 12.47
CA VAL A 201 16.68 2.81 12.16
C VAL A 201 15.18 2.89 12.45
N THR A 202 14.79 3.54 13.56
CA THR A 202 13.42 3.48 14.08
C THR A 202 12.88 4.84 14.46
N ASN A 203 11.55 5.00 14.48
CA ASN A 203 10.86 6.24 14.83
C ASN A 203 11.34 7.41 13.95
N ILE A 204 11.14 7.26 12.64
CA ILE A 204 11.56 8.24 11.63
C ILE A 204 10.35 9.09 11.24
N GLU A 205 10.52 10.41 11.26
CA GLU A 205 9.47 11.35 10.89
C GLU A 205 9.95 12.24 9.72
N ILE A 206 9.15 12.35 8.66
CA ILE A 206 9.42 13.20 7.49
C ILE A 206 8.25 14.16 7.28
N VAL A 207 8.48 15.45 7.54
CA VAL A 207 7.41 16.45 7.69
C VAL A 207 7.64 17.67 6.81
N ASN A 208 6.65 18.06 6.01
CA ASN A 208 6.74 19.27 5.17
C ASN A 208 8.00 19.24 4.28
N VAL A 209 8.29 18.10 3.68
CA VAL A 209 9.45 17.92 2.80
C VAL A 209 9.02 17.95 1.34
N HIS A 210 9.82 18.60 0.49
CA HIS A 210 9.56 18.67 -0.94
C HIS A 210 10.78 18.15 -1.71
N ALA A 211 10.62 17.04 -2.44
CA ALA A 211 11.67 16.50 -3.31
C ALA A 211 11.30 16.71 -4.78
N THR A 212 12.23 17.22 -5.58
CA THR A 212 11.98 17.54 -6.99
C THR A 212 13.10 17.02 -7.87
N SER A 213 12.76 16.35 -8.98
CA SER A 213 13.77 15.79 -9.90
C SER A 213 14.76 14.90 -9.16
N MET A 214 14.26 13.94 -8.39
CA MET A 214 15.06 13.02 -7.58
C MET A 214 14.87 11.59 -8.09
N LEU A 215 15.86 10.72 -7.87
CA LEU A 215 15.64 9.28 -8.02
C LEU A 215 14.58 8.79 -7.02
N GLY A 216 14.62 9.32 -5.80
CA GLY A 216 13.45 9.30 -4.93
C GLY A 216 13.63 10.02 -3.62
N LEU A 217 12.55 10.17 -2.85
CA LEU A 217 12.63 10.83 -1.55
C LEU A 217 13.33 9.94 -0.52
N MET A 218 12.83 8.73 -0.32
CA MET A 218 13.38 7.81 0.69
C MET A 218 13.60 6.42 0.11
N PHE A 219 14.80 5.89 0.32
CA PHE A 219 15.16 4.51 0.01
C PHE A 219 15.69 3.79 1.23
N ARG A 220 15.14 2.60 1.49
CA ARG A 220 15.72 1.64 2.45
C ARG A 220 16.26 0.46 1.67
N ALA A 221 17.55 0.16 1.79
CA ALA A 221 18.13 -1.06 1.22
C ALA A 221 17.71 -2.29 2.03
N TYR A 222 17.72 -3.47 1.39
CA TYR A 222 17.47 -4.74 2.07
C TYR A 222 18.44 -4.94 3.24
N SER A 223 17.92 -5.32 4.40
CA SER A 223 18.70 -5.53 5.62
C SER A 223 17.94 -6.41 6.60
N ASN A 224 18.66 -7.03 7.53
CA ASN A 224 18.06 -7.72 8.67
C ASN A 224 17.84 -6.80 9.89
N SER A 225 18.29 -5.53 9.82
CA SER A 225 18.11 -4.58 10.92
C SER A 225 16.73 -3.93 10.90
N ARG A 226 16.24 -3.55 12.09
CA ARG A 226 14.89 -2.99 12.24
C ARG A 226 14.75 -1.69 11.48
N PHE A 227 13.64 -1.57 10.77
CA PHE A 227 13.22 -0.37 10.09
C PHE A 227 11.73 -0.15 10.35
N GLU A 228 11.42 0.57 11.43
CA GLU A 228 10.06 0.61 11.98
C GLU A 228 9.63 1.99 12.51
N ASN A 229 8.31 2.19 12.60
CA ASN A 229 7.65 3.41 13.04
C ASN A 229 8.07 4.60 12.17
N ILE A 230 7.64 4.57 10.91
CA ILE A 230 8.00 5.57 9.91
C ILE A 230 6.75 6.43 9.65
N ASP A 231 6.84 7.72 9.86
CA ASP A 231 5.75 8.68 9.61
C ASP A 231 6.18 9.67 8.52
N VAL A 232 5.39 9.76 7.45
CA VAL A 232 5.60 10.69 6.34
C VAL A 232 4.36 11.55 6.18
N HIS A 233 4.47 12.85 6.42
CA HIS A 233 3.31 13.72 6.30
C HIS A 233 3.56 15.11 5.73
N ASN A 234 2.55 15.61 5.00
CA ASN A 234 2.60 16.86 4.24
C ASN A 234 3.84 16.94 3.32
N THR A 235 4.15 15.82 2.67
CA THR A 235 5.36 15.66 1.87
C THR A 235 4.98 15.57 0.40
N VAL A 236 5.76 16.24 -0.46
CA VAL A 236 5.53 16.30 -1.91
C VAL A 236 6.76 15.78 -2.66
N VAL A 237 6.54 14.89 -3.64
CA VAL A 237 7.59 14.46 -4.58
C VAL A 237 7.19 14.77 -6.01
N GLU A 238 8.02 15.54 -6.72
CA GLU A 238 7.74 15.99 -8.08
C GLU A 238 8.81 15.53 -9.07
N ARG A 239 8.40 15.16 -10.28
CA ARG A 239 9.29 14.85 -11.40
C ARG A 239 10.36 13.81 -11.05
N GLY A 240 10.03 12.79 -10.25
CA GLY A 240 10.99 11.79 -9.74
C GLY A 240 10.78 10.40 -10.30
N TYR A 241 11.68 9.47 -9.98
CA TYR A 241 11.46 8.05 -10.31
C TYR A 241 10.60 7.38 -9.22
N TYR A 242 11.01 7.51 -7.96
CA TYR A 242 10.32 6.96 -6.80
C TYR A 242 9.85 8.08 -5.86
N GLY A 243 8.68 7.93 -5.25
CA GLY A 243 8.34 8.64 -4.03
C GLY A 243 9.04 7.95 -2.86
N LEU A 244 8.44 6.87 -2.37
CA LEU A 244 8.99 6.01 -1.31
C LEU A 244 9.36 4.64 -1.88
N ILE A 245 10.54 4.12 -1.54
CA ILE A 245 10.97 2.76 -1.90
C ILE A 245 11.57 2.09 -0.66
N LEU A 246 10.79 1.21 -0.03
CA LEU A 246 11.09 0.72 1.32
C LEU A 246 11.13 -0.81 1.32
N ASN A 247 12.24 -1.37 1.81
CA ASN A 247 12.39 -2.80 2.07
C ASN A 247 12.04 -3.11 3.53
N ASP A 248 11.11 -4.05 3.74
CA ASP A 248 10.55 -4.54 5.01
C ASP A 248 10.23 -3.44 6.04
N PRO A 249 9.49 -2.37 5.68
CA PRO A 249 9.06 -1.38 6.67
C PRO A 249 8.03 -1.98 7.63
N ARG A 250 8.11 -1.59 8.90
CA ARG A 250 7.10 -1.94 9.92
C ARG A 250 6.46 -0.68 10.49
N ASN A 251 5.14 -0.66 10.66
CA ASN A 251 4.42 0.51 11.16
C ASN A 251 4.70 1.78 10.32
N LEU A 252 4.50 1.68 9.00
CA LEU A 252 4.57 2.84 8.10
C LEU A 252 3.24 3.58 8.13
N HIS A 253 3.30 4.88 8.39
CA HIS A 253 2.19 5.80 8.28
C HIS A 253 2.51 6.88 7.24
N THR A 254 1.60 7.10 6.28
CA THR A 254 1.65 8.29 5.43
C THR A 254 0.34 9.06 5.54
N SER A 255 0.42 10.38 5.73
CA SER A 255 -0.74 11.26 5.68
C SER A 255 -0.45 12.49 4.82
N THR A 256 -1.26 12.72 3.78
CA THR A 256 -1.03 13.80 2.82
C THR A 256 0.30 13.64 2.06
N PHE A 257 0.61 12.42 1.60
CA PHE A 257 1.76 12.18 0.73
C PHE A 257 1.36 12.40 -0.73
N ARG A 258 1.88 13.47 -1.34
CA ARG A 258 1.56 13.83 -2.72
C ARG A 258 2.71 13.52 -3.66
N THR A 259 2.37 13.01 -4.83
CA THR A 259 3.32 12.84 -5.94
C THR A 259 2.81 13.49 -7.21
N ASP A 260 3.70 14.05 -8.01
CA ASP A 260 3.38 14.63 -9.32
C ASP A 260 4.47 14.29 -10.34
N SER A 261 4.10 13.70 -11.48
CA SER A 261 5.06 13.34 -12.51
C SER A 261 6.13 12.36 -12.01
N VAL A 262 5.73 11.43 -11.14
CA VAL A 262 6.60 10.40 -10.56
C VAL A 262 6.31 9.04 -11.23
N LYS A 263 7.34 8.23 -11.49
CA LYS A 263 7.14 6.88 -12.06
C LYS A 263 6.48 5.91 -11.10
N ARG A 264 6.85 5.91 -9.82
CA ARG A 264 6.17 5.14 -8.77
C ARG A 264 6.04 6.00 -7.53
N ALA A 265 4.80 6.28 -7.12
CA ALA A 265 4.54 6.97 -5.87
C ALA A 265 5.10 6.18 -4.68
N MET A 266 4.89 4.86 -4.67
CA MET A 266 5.38 3.99 -3.61
C MET A 266 5.77 2.61 -4.14
N PHE A 267 6.89 2.07 -3.66
CA PHE A 267 7.32 0.70 -3.90
C PHE A 267 7.71 0.05 -2.57
N LEU A 268 6.83 -0.79 -2.02
CA LEU A 268 7.08 -1.55 -0.82
C LEU A 268 7.55 -2.95 -1.18
N ILE A 269 8.65 -3.39 -0.58
CA ILE A 269 9.20 -4.73 -0.73
C ILE A 269 9.08 -5.45 0.61
N GLY A 270 8.04 -6.27 0.76
CA GLY A 270 7.64 -6.79 2.07
C GLY A 270 7.09 -5.70 3.00
N GLY A 271 6.89 -6.06 4.26
CA GLY A 271 6.54 -5.12 5.34
C GLY A 271 5.22 -5.43 6.03
N GLN A 272 4.97 -4.77 7.16
CA GLN A 272 3.77 -5.01 7.95
C GLN A 272 3.25 -3.76 8.68
N PHE A 273 1.93 -3.73 8.91
CA PHE A 273 1.24 -2.62 9.58
C PHE A 273 1.42 -1.31 8.81
N ILE A 274 0.98 -1.31 7.56
CA ILE A 274 1.12 -0.16 6.66
C ILE A 274 -0.21 0.59 6.65
N ASN A 275 -0.18 1.89 6.88
CA ASN A 275 -1.33 2.78 6.73
C ASN A 275 -0.92 3.97 5.86
N ALA A 276 -1.28 3.95 4.58
CA ALA A 276 -0.81 4.94 3.62
C ALA A 276 -1.98 5.70 2.97
N ASP A 277 -1.96 7.03 3.07
CA ASP A 277 -2.76 7.94 2.26
C ASP A 277 -1.87 8.61 1.20
N ILE A 278 -2.16 8.37 -0.08
CA ILE A 278 -1.36 8.79 -1.23
C ILE A 278 -2.24 9.46 -2.28
N TRP A 279 -1.83 10.65 -2.71
CA TRP A 279 -2.39 11.32 -3.89
C TRP A 279 -1.33 11.45 -4.99
N SER A 280 -1.55 10.84 -6.15
CA SER A 280 -0.68 10.97 -7.31
C SER A 280 -1.33 11.74 -8.46
N ASN A 281 -0.50 12.47 -9.21
CA ASN A 281 -0.88 13.23 -10.40
C ASN A 281 0.15 13.06 -11.51
N ASN A 282 -0.30 13.20 -12.76
CA ASN A 282 0.53 13.19 -13.97
C ASN A 282 1.54 12.02 -14.02
N HIS A 283 1.14 10.82 -13.62
CA HIS A 283 2.01 9.65 -13.55
C HIS A 283 2.89 9.45 -14.79
N GLN A 284 4.15 9.04 -14.57
CA GLN A 284 5.04 8.61 -15.64
C GLN A 284 4.99 7.09 -15.80
N ALA A 285 4.73 6.60 -17.00
CA ALA A 285 4.49 5.18 -17.30
C ALA A 285 5.41 4.20 -16.53
N ALA A 286 4.80 3.41 -15.64
CA ALA A 286 5.37 2.25 -14.97
C ALA A 286 4.32 1.13 -14.86
N SER A 287 4.72 -0.09 -14.52
CA SER A 287 3.78 -1.22 -14.35
C SER A 287 2.72 -1.01 -13.26
N ALA A 288 3.04 -0.17 -12.26
CA ALA A 288 2.18 0.27 -11.18
C ALA A 288 2.66 1.60 -10.58
N GLU A 289 1.76 2.44 -10.06
CA GLU A 289 2.13 3.64 -9.28
C GLU A 289 2.48 3.29 -7.84
N VAL A 290 1.64 2.48 -7.22
CA VAL A 290 1.86 1.87 -5.91
C VAL A 290 2.08 0.38 -6.10
N LEU A 291 3.29 -0.06 -5.81
CA LEU A 291 3.69 -1.45 -5.94
C LEU A 291 3.92 -2.06 -4.56
N LEU A 292 3.07 -3.00 -4.18
CA LEU A 292 3.22 -3.83 -2.98
C LEU A 292 3.80 -5.17 -3.44
N LYS A 293 5.12 -5.34 -3.29
CA LYS A 293 5.82 -6.50 -3.83
C LYS A 293 6.43 -7.39 -2.75
N CYS A 294 6.13 -8.67 -2.80
CA CYS A 294 6.69 -9.68 -1.93
C CYS A 294 7.82 -10.42 -2.67
N TYR A 295 9.06 -10.17 -2.24
CA TYR A 295 10.27 -10.89 -2.69
C TYR A 295 10.68 -11.96 -1.66
N GLY A 296 9.72 -12.79 -1.23
CA GLY A 296 9.92 -13.79 -0.16
C GLY A 296 9.85 -13.22 1.26
N ILE A 297 9.67 -11.91 1.40
CA ILE A 297 9.26 -11.23 2.64
C ILE A 297 7.77 -10.93 2.54
N PRO A 298 6.96 -11.35 3.53
CA PRO A 298 5.51 -11.20 3.45
C PRO A 298 5.10 -9.73 3.54
N ILE A 299 3.92 -9.43 3.00
CA ILE A 299 3.22 -8.14 3.17
C ILE A 299 1.98 -8.41 4.01
N LYS A 300 1.87 -7.76 5.18
CA LYS A 300 0.76 -8.01 6.12
C LYS A 300 0.13 -6.74 6.66
N ASN A 301 -1.18 -6.76 6.92
CA ASN A 301 -1.87 -5.67 7.63
C ASN A 301 -1.69 -4.31 6.93
N VAL A 302 -2.10 -4.22 5.67
CA VAL A 302 -1.99 -3.00 4.86
C VAL A 302 -3.36 -2.32 4.78
N ARG A 303 -3.38 -1.01 5.00
CA ARG A 303 -4.47 -0.10 4.66
C ARG A 303 -3.91 0.95 3.72
N LEU A 304 -4.45 1.04 2.53
CA LEU A 304 -4.02 1.97 1.49
C LEU A 304 -5.22 2.77 1.02
N HIS A 305 -5.18 4.09 1.20
CA HIS A 305 -6.05 5.02 0.52
C HIS A 305 -5.25 5.68 -0.60
N TYR A 306 -5.64 5.43 -1.84
CA TYR A 306 -4.92 5.88 -3.02
C TYR A 306 -5.84 6.68 -3.94
N ARG A 307 -5.41 7.89 -4.30
CA ARG A 307 -6.10 8.72 -5.28
C ARG A 307 -5.19 9.07 -6.46
N SER A 308 -5.70 8.94 -7.67
CA SER A 308 -5.03 9.44 -8.89
C SER A 308 -6.01 10.11 -9.83
N ASP A 309 -5.66 11.32 -10.26
CA ASP A 309 -6.41 12.04 -11.30
C ASP A 309 -5.76 11.82 -12.69
N SER A 310 -4.82 10.87 -12.82
CA SER A 310 -4.04 10.62 -14.05
C SER A 310 -4.43 9.33 -14.77
N SER A 311 -4.11 9.25 -16.06
CA SER A 311 -4.33 8.04 -16.87
C SER A 311 -3.07 7.17 -16.91
N GLN A 312 -3.25 5.87 -16.74
CA GLN A 312 -2.19 4.86 -16.90
C GLN A 312 -2.07 4.42 -18.36
N SER A 313 -0.92 3.87 -18.73
CA SER A 313 -0.82 3.15 -20.00
C SER A 313 -1.69 1.88 -19.97
N PRO A 314 -2.21 1.41 -21.13
CA PRO A 314 -2.89 0.13 -21.19
C PRO A 314 -2.03 -1.01 -20.64
N GLY A 315 -2.62 -1.86 -19.78
CA GLY A 315 -1.91 -2.97 -19.14
C GLY A 315 -1.35 -2.65 -17.75
N ASN A 316 -1.15 -1.37 -17.42
CA ASN A 316 -0.61 -0.94 -16.13
C ASN A 316 -1.71 -0.75 -15.09
N ALA A 317 -1.32 -0.82 -13.82
CA ALA A 317 -2.23 -0.65 -12.70
C ALA A 317 -1.94 0.63 -11.91
N PHE A 318 -2.91 1.13 -11.16
CA PHE A 318 -2.65 2.14 -10.15
C PHE A 318 -1.96 1.51 -8.94
N VAL A 319 -2.59 0.48 -8.39
CA VAL A 319 -2.05 -0.34 -7.32
C VAL A 319 -1.77 -1.75 -7.83
N SER A 320 -0.64 -2.34 -7.48
CA SER A 320 -0.33 -3.73 -7.84
C SER A 320 0.14 -4.51 -6.62
N LEU A 321 -0.46 -5.69 -6.43
CA LEU A 321 -0.05 -6.71 -5.47
C LEU A 321 0.80 -7.74 -6.22
N GLU A 322 2.11 -7.69 -6.04
CA GLU A 322 3.03 -8.53 -6.79
C GLU A 322 3.80 -9.49 -5.88
N GLN A 323 4.07 -10.68 -6.38
CA GLN A 323 5.06 -11.58 -5.81
C GLN A 323 6.10 -11.93 -6.87
N GLN A 324 7.36 -12.05 -6.49
CA GLN A 324 8.44 -12.47 -7.38
C GLN A 324 9.60 -13.09 -6.58
N GLY A 325 10.22 -14.14 -7.11
CA GLY A 325 11.42 -14.73 -6.51
C GLY A 325 11.44 -16.26 -6.56
N ALA A 326 12.56 -16.82 -6.12
CA ALA A 326 12.73 -18.26 -5.98
C ALA A 326 11.75 -18.83 -4.93
N PRO A 327 11.36 -20.12 -4.99
CA PRO A 327 10.36 -20.70 -4.08
C PRO A 327 10.72 -20.63 -2.58
N SER A 328 11.96 -20.31 -2.23
CA SER A 328 12.41 -20.11 -0.86
C SER A 328 11.94 -18.74 -0.33
N GLY A 329 11.08 -18.73 0.69
CA GLY A 329 10.58 -17.51 1.33
C GLY A 329 9.10 -17.63 1.71
N GLU A 330 8.61 -16.67 2.49
CA GLU A 330 7.18 -16.59 2.82
C GLU A 330 6.49 -15.70 1.76
N PHE A 331 6.02 -16.33 0.68
CA PHE A 331 5.27 -15.65 -0.38
C PHE A 331 3.81 -15.44 0.01
N LEU A 332 3.60 -14.52 0.94
CA LEU A 332 2.29 -14.19 1.50
C LEU A 332 2.01 -12.70 1.40
N ILE A 333 0.87 -12.34 0.80
CA ILE A 333 0.25 -11.02 0.91
C ILE A 333 -1.08 -11.21 1.63
N ASP A 334 -1.20 -10.67 2.84
CA ASP A 334 -2.33 -10.96 3.73
C ASP A 334 -2.88 -9.71 4.43
N ASN A 335 -4.20 -9.70 4.68
CA ASN A 335 -4.92 -8.64 5.38
C ASN A 335 -4.63 -7.25 4.77
N VAL A 336 -5.00 -7.09 3.50
CA VAL A 336 -4.77 -5.87 2.71
C VAL A 336 -6.11 -5.21 2.39
N ASP A 337 -6.32 -3.97 2.79
CA ASP A 337 -7.49 -3.14 2.47
C ASP A 337 -7.05 -1.96 1.60
N ILE A 338 -7.49 -1.94 0.34
CA ILE A 338 -7.18 -0.90 -0.64
C ILE A 338 -8.46 -0.13 -0.96
N ASP A 339 -8.44 1.18 -0.73
CA ASP A 339 -9.44 2.14 -1.16
C ASP A 339 -8.84 3.00 -2.28
N VAL A 340 -9.28 2.79 -3.52
CA VAL A 340 -8.74 3.42 -4.72
C VAL A 340 -9.75 4.36 -5.38
N ASP A 341 -9.39 5.64 -5.48
CA ASP A 341 -10.09 6.62 -6.31
C ASP A 341 -9.27 6.93 -7.56
N CYS A 342 -9.71 6.37 -8.69
CA CYS A 342 -9.17 6.64 -10.01
C CYS A 342 -10.27 7.16 -10.95
N SER A 343 -11.28 7.84 -10.40
CA SER A 343 -12.43 8.35 -11.14
C SER A 343 -12.07 9.38 -12.22
N GLY A 344 -10.97 10.13 -12.04
CA GLY A 344 -10.41 11.03 -13.05
C GLY A 344 -9.66 10.33 -14.19
N SER A 345 -9.52 9.01 -14.14
CA SER A 345 -8.72 8.25 -15.11
C SER A 345 -9.53 7.65 -16.25
N SER A 346 -8.92 7.56 -17.45
CA SER A 346 -9.52 6.95 -18.64
C SER A 346 -8.97 5.57 -19.00
N VAL A 347 -7.79 5.22 -18.48
CA VAL A 347 -7.04 4.01 -18.89
C VAL A 347 -6.25 3.50 -17.68
N GLY A 348 -6.23 2.17 -17.50
CA GLY A 348 -5.48 1.49 -16.44
C GLY A 348 -6.27 0.35 -15.82
N TYR A 349 -5.69 -0.33 -14.84
CA TYR A 349 -6.42 -1.16 -13.88
C TYR A 349 -6.41 -0.46 -12.53
N PRO A 350 -7.54 -0.31 -11.82
CA PRO A 350 -7.54 0.20 -10.44
C PRO A 350 -6.57 -0.59 -9.55
N VAL A 351 -6.67 -1.93 -9.60
CA VAL A 351 -5.76 -2.84 -8.90
C VAL A 351 -5.39 -4.02 -9.79
N ALA A 352 -4.12 -4.46 -9.73
CA ALA A 352 -3.67 -5.71 -10.34
C ALA A 352 -3.09 -6.67 -9.29
N ILE A 353 -3.24 -7.98 -9.54
CA ILE A 353 -2.64 -9.06 -8.73
C ILE A 353 -1.82 -9.95 -9.65
N ARG A 354 -0.51 -10.09 -9.36
CA ARG A 354 0.46 -10.77 -10.25
C ARG A 354 1.50 -11.57 -9.47
N ALA A 355 1.86 -12.73 -9.99
CA ALA A 355 3.05 -13.48 -9.61
C ALA A 355 3.99 -13.60 -10.79
N TYR A 356 5.28 -13.46 -10.52
CA TYR A 356 6.35 -13.66 -11.48
C TYR A 356 7.35 -14.71 -11.02
N ASP A 357 7.83 -15.61 -11.87
CA ASP A 357 8.87 -16.57 -11.50
C ASP A 357 10.19 -15.87 -11.08
N ALA A 358 11.22 -16.64 -10.74
CA ALA A 358 12.52 -16.09 -10.36
C ALA A 358 13.19 -15.26 -11.47
N ASN A 359 12.83 -15.49 -12.74
CA ASN A 359 13.34 -14.78 -13.91
C ASN A 359 12.49 -13.55 -14.27
N GLY A 360 11.40 -13.29 -13.54
CA GLY A 360 10.49 -12.18 -13.82
C GLY A 360 9.45 -12.48 -14.89
N ASN A 361 9.25 -13.74 -15.29
CA ASN A 361 8.16 -14.12 -16.20
C ASN A 361 6.85 -14.24 -15.44
N LEU A 362 5.74 -13.77 -16.03
CA LEU A 362 4.42 -13.86 -15.41
C LEU A 362 3.98 -15.32 -15.25
N GLU A 363 3.59 -15.70 -14.03
CA GLU A 363 3.03 -17.01 -13.71
C GLU A 363 1.50 -16.94 -13.77
N THR A 364 0.88 -17.64 -14.71
CA THR A 364 -0.59 -17.70 -14.78
C THR A 364 -1.20 -18.55 -13.67
N ASN A 365 -0.47 -19.57 -13.22
CA ASN A 365 -0.75 -20.40 -12.05
C ASN A 365 0.46 -20.36 -11.13
N THR A 366 0.25 -20.11 -9.84
CA THR A 366 1.33 -19.97 -8.87
C THR A 366 0.99 -20.68 -7.56
N THR A 367 2.02 -21.09 -6.81
CA THR A 367 1.88 -21.67 -5.46
C THR A 367 1.85 -20.61 -4.36
N ARG A 368 1.92 -19.34 -4.75
CA ARG A 368 2.02 -18.22 -3.83
C ARG A 368 0.66 -17.78 -3.34
N HIS A 369 0.65 -17.08 -2.21
CA HIS A 369 -0.56 -16.89 -1.43
C HIS A 369 -0.93 -15.41 -1.28
N TRP A 370 -2.16 -15.08 -1.66
CA TRP A 370 -2.88 -13.88 -1.30
C TRP A 370 -4.10 -14.28 -0.47
N ASP A 371 -4.27 -13.67 0.71
CA ASP A 371 -5.42 -13.93 1.56
C ASP A 371 -5.97 -12.64 2.16
N ASN A 372 -7.26 -12.65 2.51
CA ASN A 372 -7.96 -11.54 3.14
C ASN A 372 -7.67 -10.17 2.49
N ILE A 373 -7.87 -10.10 1.17
CA ILE A 373 -7.69 -8.88 0.38
C ILE A 373 -9.04 -8.20 0.21
N ARG A 374 -9.16 -6.93 0.55
CA ARG A 374 -10.33 -6.08 0.30
C ARG A 374 -9.95 -4.92 -0.62
N ILE A 375 -10.74 -4.70 -1.64
CA ILE A 375 -10.53 -3.65 -2.63
C ILE A 375 -11.84 -2.88 -2.82
N ARG A 376 -11.80 -1.57 -2.60
CA ARG A 376 -12.94 -0.65 -2.66
C ARG A 376 -12.57 0.66 -3.33
N GLY A 377 -13.57 1.47 -3.66
CA GLY A 377 -13.37 2.81 -4.24
C GLY A 377 -14.06 3.03 -5.58
N LEU A 378 -13.56 4.00 -6.36
CA LEU A 378 -14.22 4.58 -7.53
C LEU A 378 -13.34 4.49 -8.78
N SER A 379 -13.91 4.03 -9.90
CA SER A 379 -13.22 3.91 -11.20
C SER A 379 -14.05 4.36 -12.41
N ALA A 380 -14.92 5.36 -12.21
CA ALA A 380 -16.00 5.73 -13.14
C ALA A 380 -15.58 6.03 -14.61
N GLY A 381 -14.31 6.29 -14.90
CA GLY A 381 -13.82 6.56 -16.25
C GLY A 381 -13.17 5.37 -16.99
N ILE A 382 -12.96 4.23 -16.33
CA ILE A 382 -12.22 3.10 -16.91
C ILE A 382 -13.19 2.04 -17.44
N ALA A 383 -13.82 2.34 -18.59
CA ALA A 383 -14.82 1.45 -19.19
C ALA A 383 -14.25 0.03 -19.44
N GLY A 384 -14.81 -0.96 -18.73
CA GLY A 384 -14.51 -2.38 -18.93
C GLY A 384 -13.21 -2.87 -18.31
N ARG A 385 -12.47 -2.08 -17.53
CA ARG A 385 -11.27 -2.55 -16.82
C ARG A 385 -11.46 -2.48 -15.32
N GLN A 386 -11.46 -3.65 -14.72
CA GLN A 386 -11.77 -3.89 -13.32
C GLN A 386 -10.48 -4.19 -12.56
N VAL A 387 -10.60 -4.57 -11.29
CA VAL A 387 -9.49 -5.25 -10.62
C VAL A 387 -9.07 -6.44 -11.48
N GLN A 388 -7.78 -6.58 -11.77
CA GLN A 388 -7.27 -7.60 -12.68
C GLN A 388 -6.40 -8.60 -11.93
N VAL A 389 -6.82 -9.86 -11.96
CA VAL A 389 -6.03 -10.98 -11.44
C VAL A 389 -5.35 -11.67 -12.62
N PHE A 390 -4.03 -11.58 -12.70
CA PHE A 390 -3.23 -12.20 -13.76
C PHE A 390 -2.71 -13.57 -13.38
N SER A 391 -2.62 -13.83 -12.08
CA SER A 391 -2.04 -15.04 -11.51
C SER A 391 -3.04 -15.70 -10.58
N THR A 392 -3.34 -16.96 -10.86
CA THR A 392 -4.21 -17.79 -10.02
C THR A 392 -3.37 -18.55 -9.01
N GLN A 393 -3.82 -18.61 -7.75
CA GLN A 393 -3.12 -19.32 -6.70
C GLN A 393 -3.68 -20.73 -6.52
N SER A 394 -2.82 -21.68 -6.11
CA SER A 394 -3.25 -23.04 -5.78
C SER A 394 -3.84 -23.17 -4.37
N THR A 395 -3.59 -22.19 -3.50
CA THR A 395 -4.11 -22.13 -2.12
C THR A 395 -5.37 -21.28 -2.05
N LEU A 396 -6.23 -21.57 -1.06
CA LEU A 396 -7.49 -20.86 -0.89
C LEU A 396 -7.31 -19.55 -0.11
N GLY A 397 -7.46 -18.42 -0.80
CA GLY A 397 -7.54 -17.09 -0.22
C GLY A 397 -8.89 -16.40 -0.41
N LEU A 398 -9.07 -15.26 0.24
CA LEU A 398 -10.22 -14.38 0.09
C LEU A 398 -9.87 -13.09 -0.65
N ILE A 399 -10.71 -12.71 -1.62
CA ILE A 399 -10.75 -11.36 -2.17
C ILE A 399 -12.18 -10.81 -2.08
N GLU A 400 -12.34 -9.66 -1.45
CA GLU A 400 -13.55 -8.83 -1.49
C GLU A 400 -13.31 -7.64 -2.43
N VAL A 401 -14.19 -7.44 -3.42
CA VAL A 401 -14.14 -6.29 -4.35
C VAL A 401 -15.45 -5.52 -4.26
N ASP A 402 -15.38 -4.21 -4.10
CA ASP A 402 -16.59 -3.38 -4.08
C ASP A 402 -17.29 -3.38 -5.44
N GLN A 403 -18.62 -3.34 -5.44
CA GLN A 403 -19.43 -3.44 -6.66
C GLN A 403 -19.14 -2.29 -7.64
N GLN A 404 -18.71 -1.14 -7.14
CA GLN A 404 -18.37 0.02 -7.98
C GLN A 404 -17.13 -0.23 -8.85
N LEU A 405 -16.21 -1.09 -8.41
CA LEU A 405 -15.01 -1.48 -9.17
C LEU A 405 -15.26 -2.69 -10.09
N ASP A 406 -16.41 -3.36 -9.93
CA ASP A 406 -16.84 -4.48 -10.74
C ASP A 406 -18.36 -4.45 -10.99
N PRO A 407 -18.88 -3.42 -11.69
CA PRO A 407 -20.32 -3.19 -11.79
C PRO A 407 -21.06 -4.28 -12.58
N ASN A 408 -20.36 -4.97 -13.46
CA ASN A 408 -20.93 -5.95 -14.37
C ASN A 408 -20.65 -7.40 -13.94
N ASN A 409 -20.05 -7.61 -12.76
CA ASN A 409 -19.52 -8.90 -12.34
C ASN A 409 -18.63 -9.56 -13.42
N PHE A 410 -17.91 -8.75 -14.22
CA PHE A 410 -17.14 -9.23 -15.36
C PHE A 410 -15.87 -9.97 -14.97
N PHE A 411 -15.47 -9.93 -13.69
CA PHE A 411 -14.47 -10.83 -13.16
C PHE A 411 -14.76 -12.25 -13.66
N PRO A 412 -13.84 -12.84 -14.46
CA PRO A 412 -14.02 -14.18 -14.95
C PRO A 412 -14.55 -15.11 -13.85
N PRO A 413 -15.63 -15.87 -14.07
CA PRO A 413 -16.21 -16.78 -13.08
C PRO A 413 -15.26 -17.94 -12.70
N TYR A 414 -14.05 -17.95 -13.26
CA TYR A 414 -13.02 -18.96 -13.08
C TYR A 414 -11.71 -18.32 -12.63
N PHE A 415 -11.61 -17.97 -11.33
CA PHE A 415 -10.32 -17.71 -10.69
C PHE A 415 -10.06 -18.77 -9.65
N PRO A 416 -9.38 -19.87 -10.03
CA PRO A 416 -8.98 -20.84 -9.06
C PRO A 416 -8.16 -20.18 -7.93
N GLY A 417 -8.53 -20.49 -6.69
CA GLY A 417 -7.79 -20.11 -5.49
C GLY A 417 -8.38 -18.97 -4.68
N PHE A 418 -9.47 -18.33 -5.15
CA PHE A 418 -10.13 -17.26 -4.41
C PHE A 418 -11.59 -17.55 -4.11
N VAL A 419 -12.00 -17.27 -2.87
CA VAL A 419 -13.38 -16.95 -2.53
C VAL A 419 -13.57 -15.46 -2.81
N ARG A 420 -14.58 -15.13 -3.60
CA ARG A 420 -14.86 -13.77 -4.05
C ARG A 420 -16.13 -13.25 -3.41
N LYS A 421 -16.09 -12.00 -2.96
CA LYS A 421 -17.29 -11.24 -2.58
C LYS A 421 -17.36 -9.96 -3.40
N VAL A 422 -18.45 -9.74 -4.13
CA VAL A 422 -18.73 -8.49 -4.85
C VAL A 422 -20.03 -7.90 -4.37
N GLY A 423 -19.94 -6.76 -3.69
CA GLY A 423 -21.06 -6.22 -2.91
C GLY A 423 -21.59 -7.28 -1.93
N ASN A 424 -22.83 -7.71 -2.12
CA ASN A 424 -23.48 -8.76 -1.32
C ASN A 424 -23.40 -10.17 -1.94
N SER A 425 -22.83 -10.31 -3.14
CA SER A 425 -22.79 -11.57 -3.87
C SER A 425 -21.48 -12.30 -3.61
N TRP A 426 -21.57 -13.58 -3.26
CA TRP A 426 -20.40 -14.45 -3.10
C TRP A 426 -20.24 -15.36 -4.32
N ASN A 427 -19.02 -15.50 -4.82
CA ASN A 427 -18.65 -16.37 -5.92
C ASN A 427 -17.45 -17.22 -5.50
N TYR A 428 -17.45 -18.50 -5.82
CA TYR A 428 -16.32 -19.39 -5.56
C TYR A 428 -16.06 -20.29 -6.76
N THR A 429 -14.79 -20.37 -7.18
CA THR A 429 -14.33 -21.30 -8.22
C THR A 429 -13.46 -22.38 -7.59
N ILE A 430 -13.82 -23.64 -7.81
CA ILE A 430 -13.04 -24.80 -7.35
C ILE A 430 -11.82 -24.97 -8.26
N VAL A 431 -10.68 -25.30 -7.66
CA VAL A 431 -9.41 -25.51 -8.37
C VAL A 431 -9.10 -26.99 -8.53
N GLY A 432 -8.65 -27.36 -9.73
CA GLY A 432 -8.11 -28.68 -10.05
C GLY A 432 -9.11 -29.58 -10.78
N PRO A 433 -8.64 -30.73 -11.31
CA PRO A 433 -9.55 -31.77 -11.76
C PRO A 433 -10.45 -32.12 -10.57
N LEU A 434 -11.77 -32.12 -10.78
CA LEU A 434 -12.68 -32.78 -9.85
C LEU A 434 -12.37 -34.27 -9.89
N THR A 435 -11.39 -34.65 -9.07
CA THR A 435 -11.12 -36.04 -8.72
C THR A 435 -12.32 -36.56 -7.94
N THR A 436 -12.39 -37.86 -7.69
CA THR A 436 -13.46 -38.45 -6.89
C THR A 436 -13.49 -37.93 -5.44
N ALA A 437 -12.49 -37.15 -5.01
CA ALA A 437 -12.47 -36.55 -3.69
C ALA A 437 -13.39 -35.32 -3.60
N THR A 438 -14.31 -35.32 -2.63
CA THR A 438 -15.10 -34.14 -2.24
C THR A 438 -14.15 -33.04 -1.76
N GLN A 439 -14.15 -31.89 -2.41
CA GLN A 439 -13.47 -30.71 -1.90
C GLN A 439 -14.47 -29.93 -1.04
N PHE A 440 -14.32 -30.03 0.28
CA PHE A 440 -14.98 -29.12 1.20
C PHE A 440 -14.12 -27.89 1.37
N VAL A 441 -14.73 -26.73 1.16
CA VAL A 441 -14.11 -25.45 1.37
C VAL A 441 -14.73 -24.90 2.63
N ASP A 442 -13.95 -24.87 3.70
CA ASP A 442 -14.44 -24.32 4.97
C ASP A 442 -14.58 -22.80 4.83
N LEU A 443 -15.79 -22.38 4.45
CA LEU A 443 -16.15 -20.97 4.33
C LEU A 443 -16.51 -20.35 5.68
N SER A 444 -16.55 -21.12 6.77
CA SER A 444 -16.83 -20.57 8.10
C SER A 444 -15.75 -19.59 8.58
N LYS A 445 -14.57 -19.62 7.96
CA LYS A 445 -13.51 -18.63 8.16
C LYS A 445 -13.85 -17.24 7.61
N PHE A 446 -14.94 -17.09 6.84
CA PHE A 446 -15.34 -15.81 6.23
C PHE A 446 -16.50 -15.16 6.99
N PRO A 447 -16.29 -13.97 7.59
CA PRO A 447 -17.34 -13.25 8.31
C PRO A 447 -18.57 -13.00 7.43
N GLY A 448 -19.75 -13.44 7.91
CA GLY A 448 -21.02 -13.30 7.21
C GLY A 448 -21.38 -14.44 6.25
N PHE A 449 -20.55 -15.48 6.16
CA PHE A 449 -20.91 -16.70 5.43
C PHE A 449 -21.64 -17.69 6.35
N PRO A 450 -22.91 -18.06 6.07
CA PRO A 450 -23.66 -19.00 6.90
C PRO A 450 -23.27 -20.45 6.55
N GLY A 451 -22.10 -20.89 7.03
CA GLY A 451 -21.72 -22.31 7.05
C GLY A 451 -20.63 -22.73 6.04
N ARG A 452 -20.46 -24.05 5.87
CA ARG A 452 -19.44 -24.65 4.98
C ARG A 452 -19.99 -24.76 3.56
N VAL A 453 -19.19 -24.55 2.52
CA VAL A 453 -19.61 -24.88 1.14
C VAL A 453 -18.82 -26.08 0.66
N GLY A 454 -19.54 -27.14 0.32
CA GLY A 454 -18.98 -28.33 -0.28
C GLY A 454 -19.25 -28.32 -1.78
N VAL A 455 -18.34 -28.91 -2.54
CA VAL A 455 -18.67 -29.29 -3.91
C VAL A 455 -18.67 -30.80 -4.01
N ILE A 456 -19.81 -31.32 -4.44
CA ILE A 456 -20.03 -32.74 -4.62
C ILE A 456 -20.03 -33.01 -6.12
N LYS A 457 -19.04 -33.77 -6.57
CA LYS A 457 -19.09 -34.40 -7.89
C LYS A 457 -20.03 -35.60 -7.79
N MET A 458 -21.14 -35.56 -8.51
CA MET A 458 -22.07 -36.68 -8.60
C MET A 458 -21.88 -37.39 -9.94
N ARG A 459 -21.75 -38.72 -9.89
CA ARG A 459 -21.80 -39.56 -11.08
C ARG A 459 -23.08 -40.39 -11.02
N ALA A 460 -24.03 -40.07 -11.88
CA ALA A 460 -25.20 -40.91 -12.09
C ALA A 460 -24.88 -41.95 -13.16
N VAL A 461 -25.05 -43.24 -12.87
CA VAL A 461 -24.94 -44.33 -13.86
C VAL A 461 -26.34 -44.87 -14.14
N MET A 462 -26.78 -44.76 -15.38
CA MET A 462 -28.01 -45.39 -15.87
C MET A 462 -27.66 -46.73 -16.50
N ILE A 463 -28.31 -47.79 -16.01
CA ILE A 463 -28.23 -49.14 -16.59
C ILE A 463 -29.55 -49.41 -17.29
N ASP A 464 -29.49 -49.66 -18.59
CA ASP A 464 -30.63 -50.10 -19.38
C ASP A 464 -30.90 -51.60 -19.10
N ASN A 465 -31.92 -51.88 -18.29
CA ASN A 465 -32.38 -53.24 -18.03
C ASN A 465 -33.32 -53.68 -19.15
N THR A 466 -32.74 -54.04 -20.30
CA THR A 466 -33.47 -54.86 -21.25
C THR A 466 -33.68 -56.26 -20.66
N SER A 467 -34.83 -56.87 -20.91
CA SER A 467 -35.29 -58.14 -20.31
C SER A 467 -34.43 -59.37 -20.62
N SER A 468 -33.25 -59.21 -21.25
CA SER A 468 -32.33 -60.30 -21.63
C SER A 468 -31.09 -60.45 -20.72
N GLY A 469 -31.00 -59.71 -19.61
CA GLY A 469 -30.00 -59.98 -18.55
C GLY A 469 -28.55 -59.58 -18.84
N THR A 470 -28.28 -58.90 -19.96
CA THR A 470 -26.96 -58.36 -20.31
C THR A 470 -27.06 -56.86 -20.57
N ALA A 471 -26.64 -56.06 -19.60
CA ALA A 471 -26.54 -54.60 -19.76
C ALA A 471 -25.43 -54.27 -20.76
N THR A 472 -25.80 -53.93 -22.00
CA THR A 472 -24.82 -53.65 -23.08
C THR A 472 -24.42 -52.17 -23.16
N ASN A 473 -25.17 -51.25 -22.55
CA ASN A 473 -24.89 -49.81 -22.58
C ASN A 473 -25.04 -49.17 -21.20
N MET A 474 -23.91 -48.77 -20.59
CA MET A 474 -23.91 -47.87 -19.44
C MET A 474 -23.77 -46.43 -19.91
N THR A 475 -24.73 -45.58 -19.58
CA THR A 475 -24.59 -44.13 -19.76
C THR A 475 -24.32 -43.51 -18.40
N TYR A 476 -23.33 -42.63 -18.30
CA TYR A 476 -23.08 -41.85 -17.09
C TYR A 476 -23.24 -40.36 -17.36
N GLN A 477 -23.84 -39.66 -16.40
CA GLN A 477 -23.86 -38.20 -16.34
C GLN A 477 -23.03 -37.77 -15.12
N GLU A 478 -22.07 -36.88 -15.34
CA GLU A 478 -21.32 -36.23 -14.27
C GLU A 478 -21.89 -34.83 -14.04
N ASP A 479 -22.42 -34.59 -12.86
CA ASP A 479 -22.88 -33.28 -12.43
C ASP A 479 -22.03 -32.77 -11.27
N VAL A 480 -21.90 -31.45 -11.18
CA VAL A 480 -21.25 -30.76 -10.06
C VAL A 480 -22.32 -30.00 -9.30
N LEU A 481 -22.53 -30.39 -8.05
CA LEU A 481 -23.40 -29.67 -7.14
C LEU A 481 -22.58 -28.78 -6.22
N PHE A 482 -22.97 -27.51 -6.17
CA PHE A 482 -22.52 -26.58 -5.14
C PHE A 482 -23.51 -26.67 -3.98
N VAL A 483 -23.03 -27.04 -2.80
CA VAL A 483 -23.87 -27.19 -1.62
C VAL A 483 -23.39 -26.30 -0.48
N SER A 484 -24.29 -25.57 0.18
CA SER A 484 -24.02 -24.94 1.46
C SER A 484 -24.48 -25.86 2.59
N ILE A 485 -23.67 -26.08 3.60
CA ILE A 485 -24.02 -26.77 4.83
C ILE A 485 -24.15 -25.70 5.90
N ALA A 486 -25.39 -25.42 6.30
CA ALA A 486 -25.68 -24.49 7.39
C ALA A 486 -25.16 -25.04 8.72
N ASN A 487 -24.97 -24.17 9.71
CA ASN A 487 -24.42 -24.53 11.04
C ASN A 487 -25.24 -25.58 11.80
N ASN A 488 -26.50 -25.79 11.43
CA ASN A 488 -27.37 -26.85 11.98
C ASN A 488 -27.25 -28.19 11.24
N GLY A 489 -26.30 -28.33 10.30
CA GLY A 489 -26.10 -29.53 9.49
C GLY A 489 -26.96 -29.60 8.22
N ASN A 490 -27.86 -28.64 7.99
CA ASN A 490 -28.70 -28.66 6.79
C ASN A 490 -27.88 -28.40 5.52
N VAL A 491 -27.97 -29.31 4.56
CA VAL A 491 -27.39 -29.13 3.23
C VAL A 491 -28.42 -28.42 2.35
N ASN A 492 -28.02 -27.34 1.68
CA ASN A 492 -28.79 -26.66 0.64
C ASN A 492 -28.00 -26.71 -0.66
N ILE A 493 -28.65 -27.02 -1.77
CA ILE A 493 -28.02 -26.91 -3.10
C ILE A 493 -28.14 -25.45 -3.53
N ILE A 494 -27.00 -24.81 -3.76
CA ILE A 494 -26.92 -23.39 -4.13
C ILE A 494 -26.57 -23.20 -5.61
N GLY A 495 -26.23 -24.28 -6.33
CA GLY A 495 -25.99 -24.27 -7.77
C GLY A 495 -25.73 -25.66 -8.35
N GLN A 496 -25.90 -25.80 -9.66
CA GLN A 496 -25.64 -27.02 -10.43
C GLN A 496 -24.93 -26.68 -11.74
N ALA A 497 -23.86 -27.40 -12.09
CA ALA A 497 -23.20 -27.33 -13.39
C ALA A 497 -23.07 -28.74 -14.00
N ASN A 498 -23.47 -28.89 -15.26
CA ASN A 498 -23.42 -30.17 -15.98
C ASN A 498 -22.04 -30.33 -16.63
N LEU A 499 -21.27 -31.36 -16.26
CA LEU A 499 -19.99 -31.69 -16.89
C LEU A 499 -20.22 -32.76 -17.96
N GLN A 500 -20.33 -32.33 -19.23
CA GLN A 500 -20.37 -33.15 -20.44
C GLN A 500 -21.21 -34.45 -20.40
N LYS A 501 -22.27 -34.50 -21.22
CA LYS A 501 -22.88 -35.76 -21.64
C LYS A 501 -21.93 -36.51 -22.58
N LYS A 502 -21.34 -37.62 -22.13
CA LYS A 502 -20.72 -38.58 -23.05
C LYS A 502 -21.78 -39.61 -23.43
N ASN A 503 -22.15 -39.62 -24.71
CA ASN A 503 -23.22 -40.38 -25.38
C ASN A 503 -24.59 -39.69 -25.43
N THR A 504 -25.14 -39.66 -26.64
CA THR A 504 -26.34 -38.95 -27.07
C THR A 504 -27.59 -39.66 -26.56
N VAL A 505 -27.97 -39.43 -25.30
CA VAL A 505 -29.30 -39.77 -24.81
C VAL A 505 -30.11 -38.48 -24.60
N THR A 506 -31.23 -38.41 -25.29
CA THR A 506 -32.18 -37.31 -25.30
C THR A 506 -32.87 -37.18 -23.93
N ALA A 507 -32.66 -36.04 -23.27
CA ALA A 507 -33.52 -35.40 -22.27
C ALA A 507 -34.01 -36.18 -21.01
N ALA A 508 -33.11 -36.85 -20.27
CA ALA A 508 -33.33 -37.03 -18.83
C ALA A 508 -32.98 -35.73 -18.08
N THR A 509 -33.91 -35.20 -17.29
CA THR A 509 -33.63 -34.12 -16.32
C THR A 509 -33.39 -34.75 -14.96
N ILE A 510 -32.20 -34.54 -14.41
CA ILE A 510 -31.88 -34.88 -13.02
C ILE A 510 -32.22 -33.65 -12.17
N THR A 511 -33.17 -33.79 -11.26
CA THR A 511 -33.51 -32.76 -10.26
C THR A 511 -32.91 -33.19 -8.94
N TYR A 512 -32.12 -32.32 -8.32
CA TYR A 512 -31.56 -32.57 -7.00
C TYR A 512 -32.35 -31.81 -5.93
N SER A 513 -32.59 -32.45 -4.79
CA SER A 513 -33.19 -31.83 -3.60
C SER A 513 -32.34 -32.16 -2.39
N ALA A 514 -32.23 -31.24 -1.44
CA ALA A 514 -31.53 -31.49 -0.19
C ALA A 514 -32.49 -31.43 1.00
N ASN A 515 -32.25 -32.27 2.00
CA ASN A 515 -32.98 -32.29 3.26
C ASN A 515 -32.01 -32.49 4.43
N THR A 516 -32.54 -32.58 5.66
CA THR A 516 -31.74 -32.81 6.88
C THR A 516 -30.92 -34.10 6.86
N ASN A 517 -31.23 -35.03 5.94
CA ASN A 517 -30.61 -36.36 5.85
C ASN A 517 -29.66 -36.49 4.64
N GLY A 518 -29.48 -35.45 3.81
CA GLY A 518 -28.56 -35.45 2.68
C GLY A 518 -29.15 -34.91 1.37
N ILE A 519 -28.52 -35.25 0.24
CA ILE A 519 -28.93 -34.86 -1.11
C ILE A 519 -29.61 -36.04 -1.80
N ASN A 520 -30.84 -35.83 -2.28
CA ASN A 520 -31.59 -36.77 -3.09
C ASN A 520 -31.56 -36.33 -4.56
N ALA A 521 -31.33 -37.25 -5.48
CA ALA A 521 -31.50 -37.05 -6.91
C ALA A 521 -32.79 -37.72 -7.39
N THR A 522 -33.59 -37.02 -8.19
CA THR A 522 -34.83 -37.52 -8.79
C THR A 522 -34.77 -37.35 -10.30
N PHE A 523 -35.12 -38.40 -11.04
CA PHE A 523 -35.14 -38.40 -12.50
C PHE A 523 -36.59 -38.29 -12.98
N SER A 524 -36.89 -37.31 -13.83
CA SER A 524 -38.22 -37.16 -14.44
C SER A 524 -38.11 -37.31 -15.96
N ASN A 525 -38.71 -38.39 -16.52
CA ASN A 525 -39.13 -38.61 -17.93
C ASN A 525 -39.10 -40.06 -18.44
N TYR A 526 -38.94 -41.09 -17.59
CA TYR A 526 -39.02 -42.48 -18.06
C TYR A 526 -40.26 -43.20 -17.51
N GLY A 527 -41.11 -43.67 -18.41
CA GLY A 527 -42.20 -44.59 -18.07
C GLY A 527 -41.65 -45.93 -17.57
N ASN A 528 -41.98 -46.26 -16.32
CA ASN A 528 -42.04 -47.57 -15.67
C ASN A 528 -40.93 -48.64 -15.84
N ALA A 529 -39.83 -48.42 -16.57
CA ALA A 529 -38.88 -49.50 -16.88
C ALA A 529 -37.38 -49.15 -16.75
N LEU A 530 -37.00 -48.26 -15.83
CA LEU A 530 -35.60 -48.10 -15.44
C LEU A 530 -35.46 -48.20 -13.92
N SER A 531 -34.61 -49.12 -13.49
CA SER A 531 -34.18 -49.26 -12.10
C SER A 531 -32.91 -48.43 -11.91
N LEU A 532 -32.88 -47.55 -10.90
CA LEU A 532 -31.63 -46.90 -10.49
C LEU A 532 -30.66 -48.00 -10.07
N ALA A 533 -29.51 -48.11 -10.73
CA ALA A 533 -28.53 -49.12 -10.38
C ALA A 533 -27.86 -48.76 -9.05
N TYR A 534 -27.18 -47.62 -8.97
CA TYR A 534 -26.62 -47.05 -7.73
C TYR A 534 -26.44 -45.53 -7.90
N LEU A 535 -26.86 -44.74 -6.90
CA LEU A 535 -26.38 -43.38 -6.71
C LEU A 535 -25.23 -43.46 -5.69
N THR A 536 -23.99 -43.45 -6.17
CA THR A 536 -22.85 -43.34 -5.25
C THR A 536 -22.70 -41.88 -4.86
N VAL A 537 -23.38 -41.48 -3.78
CA VAL A 537 -22.90 -40.37 -2.96
C VAL A 537 -21.79 -41.01 -2.14
N GLU A 538 -20.53 -40.90 -2.54
CA GLU A 538 -19.44 -41.40 -1.68
C GLU A 538 -19.42 -40.52 -0.43
N PRO A 539 -19.87 -41.03 0.74
CA PRO A 539 -19.78 -40.28 1.98
C PRO A 539 -18.40 -40.59 2.55
N PHE A 540 -17.45 -39.68 2.41
CA PHE A 540 -16.23 -39.76 3.20
C PHE A 540 -16.46 -39.03 4.53
N GLN A 541 -16.28 -39.76 5.63
CA GLN A 541 -16.40 -39.26 7.00
C GLN A 541 -15.49 -38.05 7.27
#